data_AF-A0A372JH45-F1
#
_entry.id   AF-A0A372JH45-F1
#
_cell.length_a   1.000
_cell.length_b   1.000
_cell.length_c   1.000
_cell.angle_alpha   90.00
_cell.angle_beta   90.00
_cell.angle_gamma   90.00
#
_symmetry.space_group_name_H-M   'P 1'
#
loop_
_entity.id
_entity.type
_entity.pdbx_description
1 polymer ?
#
loop_
_entity_poly.entity_id
_entity_poly.type
_entity_poly.pdbx_seq_one_letter_code
_entity_poly.pdbx_strand_id
1 'polypeptide(L)'
;MFGVVRPCRHVLAGGLFEDWLAHLCGLCLTLRREHGQAARMVTNYDGLIVSVLVEAQAPETSPRRAAGPCALRGMRGAQVVRAQAEG
;
A
#
# COMPACT_ATOMS: atom_id res chain seq x y z
N MET A 1 3.18 12.13 4.71
CA MET A 1 3.66 11.30 3.58
C MET A 1 3.98 12.24 2.41
N PHE A 2 5.00 11.94 1.62
CA PHE A 2 5.49 12.78 0.53
C PHE A 2 5.24 12.12 -0.83
N GLY A 3 5.39 12.90 -1.90
CA GLY A 3 5.22 12.46 -3.28
C GLY A 3 4.52 13.52 -4.14
N VAL A 4 4.70 13.44 -5.45
CA VAL A 4 4.14 14.37 -6.43
C VAL A 4 2.64 14.13 -6.60
N VAL A 5 2.23 12.86 -6.62
CA VAL A 5 0.83 12.46 -6.75
C VAL A 5 0.21 12.30 -5.38
N ARG A 6 -0.83 13.08 -5.07
CA ARG A 6 -1.58 12.96 -3.81
C ARG A 6 -2.96 12.33 -4.05
N PRO A 7 -3.35 11.31 -3.28
CA PRO A 7 -4.68 10.74 -3.41
C PRO A 7 -5.73 11.72 -2.88
N CYS A 8 -6.76 11.99 -3.68
CA CYS A 8 -7.95 12.70 -3.22
C CYS A 8 -9.08 11.70 -3.05
N ARG A 9 -9.60 11.54 -1.82
CA ARG A 9 -10.73 10.64 -1.51
C ARG A 9 -12.00 10.93 -2.32
N HIS A 10 -12.17 12.16 -2.80
CA HIS A 10 -13.35 12.55 -3.59
C HIS A 10 -13.23 12.09 -5.04
N VAL A 11 -12.00 11.89 -5.53
CA VAL A 11 -11.70 11.42 -6.89
C VAL A 11 -11.52 9.90 -6.89
N LEU A 12 -10.85 9.37 -5.87
CA LEU A 12 -10.72 7.93 -5.61
C LEU A 12 -11.96 7.45 -4.85
N ALA A 13 -13.08 7.28 -5.55
CA ALA A 13 -14.33 6.83 -4.93
C ALA A 13 -14.37 5.30 -4.78
N GLY A 14 -15.02 4.83 -3.71
CA GLY A 14 -15.36 3.41 -3.53
C GLY A 14 -14.15 2.47 -3.47
N GLY A 15 -14.22 1.38 -4.24
CA GLY A 15 -13.21 0.30 -4.24
C GLY A 15 -11.79 0.76 -4.56
N LEU A 16 -11.64 1.80 -5.39
CA LEU A 16 -10.32 2.30 -5.80
C LEU A 16 -9.53 2.89 -4.62
N PHE A 17 -10.22 3.45 -3.62
CA PHE A 17 -9.57 3.91 -2.39
C PHE A 17 -9.13 2.75 -1.48
N GLU A 18 -9.91 1.68 -1.43
CA GLU A 18 -9.53 0.47 -0.69
C GLU A 18 -8.32 -0.21 -1.35
N ASP A 19 -8.28 -0.27 -2.68
CA ASP A 19 -7.12 -0.76 -3.44
C ASP A 19 -5.89 0.10 -3.19
N TRP A 20 -6.04 1.42 -3.24
CA TRP A 20 -4.98 2.35 -2.86
C TRP A 20 -4.44 2.10 -1.45
N LEU A 21 -5.33 1.91 -0.47
CA LEU A 21 -4.95 1.60 0.90
C LEU A 21 -4.26 0.22 1.00
N ALA A 22 -4.68 -0.76 0.22
CA ALA A 22 -4.09 -2.09 0.19
C ALA A 22 -2.62 -2.04 -0.27
N HIS A 23 -2.32 -1.28 -1.32
CA HIS A 23 -0.95 -1.05 -1.77
C HIS A 23 -0.15 -0.20 -0.78
N LEU A 24 -0.74 0.86 -0.22
CA LEU A 24 -0.06 1.76 0.73
C LEU A 24 0.38 1.02 1.99
N CYS A 25 -0.54 0.26 2.58
CA CYS A 25 -0.25 -0.53 3.77
C CYS A 25 0.68 -1.70 3.42
N GLY A 26 0.55 -2.29 2.23
CA GLY A 26 1.47 -3.32 1.71
C GLY A 26 2.91 -2.82 1.65
N LEU A 27 3.15 -1.66 1.02
CA LEU A 27 4.46 -1.02 0.93
C LEU A 27 5.04 -0.71 2.32
N CYS A 28 4.25 -0.07 3.19
CA CYS A 28 4.68 0.28 4.55
C CYS A 28 5.12 -0.96 5.35
N LEU A 29 4.36 -2.06 5.24
CA LEU A 29 4.66 -3.32 5.94
C LEU A 29 5.85 -4.06 5.31
N THR A 30 6.05 -3.93 4.01
CA THR A 30 7.20 -4.52 3.29
C THR A 30 8.49 -3.81 3.70
N LEU A 31 8.51 -2.47 3.68
CA LEU A 31 9.62 -1.66 4.19
C LEU A 31 9.95 -2.02 5.65
N ARG A 32 8.92 -2.17 6.49
CA ARG A 32 9.09 -2.60 7.88
C ARG A 32 9.76 -3.97 8.00
N ARG A 33 9.35 -4.92 7.16
CA ARG A 33 9.84 -6.31 7.18
C ARG A 33 11.29 -6.39 6.72
N GLU A 34 11.65 -5.68 5.67
CA GLU A 34 12.97 -5.77 5.04
C GLU A 34 14.00 -4.87 5.70
N HIS A 35 13.59 -3.71 6.23
CA HIS A 35 14.52 -2.68 6.72
C HIS A 35 14.18 -2.18 8.14
N GLY A 36 13.27 -2.85 8.85
CA GLY A 36 12.94 -2.54 10.24
C GLY A 36 11.92 -1.42 10.43
N GLN A 37 11.56 -1.14 11.69
CA GLN A 37 10.43 -0.26 12.04
C GLN A 37 10.57 1.18 11.53
N ALA A 38 11.78 1.73 11.56
CA ALA A 38 12.05 3.11 11.13
C ALA A 38 11.82 3.30 9.62
N ALA A 39 12.02 2.26 8.81
CA ALA A 39 11.84 2.32 7.37
C ALA A 39 10.38 2.63 6.95
N ARG A 40 9.41 2.46 7.85
CA ARG A 40 8.02 2.88 7.59
C ARG A 40 7.91 4.36 7.26
N MET A 41 8.82 5.19 7.78
CA MET A 41 8.82 6.64 7.55
C MET A 41 9.10 7.02 6.10
N VAL A 42 9.76 6.16 5.31
CA VAL A 42 10.04 6.43 3.89
C VAL A 42 8.90 5.99 2.96
N THR A 43 7.82 5.44 3.50
CA THR A 43 6.60 5.15 2.72
C THR A 43 6.13 6.44 2.04
N ASN A 44 5.94 6.40 0.72
CA ASN A 44 5.63 7.57 -0.08
C ASN A 44 4.68 7.26 -1.23
N TYR A 45 4.05 8.29 -1.77
CA TYR A 45 3.04 8.14 -2.82
C TYR A 45 3.64 7.79 -4.19
N ASP A 46 4.88 8.19 -4.47
CA ASP A 46 5.52 7.93 -5.76
C ASP A 46 5.90 6.45 -5.92
N GLY A 47 6.40 5.81 -4.85
CA GLY A 47 6.61 4.35 -4.83
C GLY A 47 5.29 3.57 -4.81
N LEU A 48 4.27 4.13 -4.16
CA LEU A 48 2.93 3.55 -4.14
C LEU A 48 2.28 3.54 -5.53
N ILE A 49 2.32 4.66 -6.26
CA ILE A 49 1.67 4.77 -7.57
C ILE A 49 2.28 3.79 -8.57
N VAL A 50 3.60 3.54 -8.50
CA VAL A 50 4.26 2.51 -9.32
C VAL A 50 3.64 1.14 -9.05
N SER A 51 3.46 0.76 -7.78
CA SER A 51 2.83 -0.53 -7.43
C SER A 51 1.39 -0.65 -7.94
N VAL A 52 0.61 0.43 -7.84
CA VAL A 52 -0.78 0.47 -8.35
C VAL A 52 -0.82 0.39 -9.88
N LEU A 53 0.03 1.12 -10.58
CA LEU A 53 0.08 1.12 -12.05
C LEU A 53 0.57 -0.21 -12.61
N VAL A 54 1.49 -0.89 -11.92
CA VAL A 54 1.92 -2.24 -12.28
C VAL A 54 0.75 -3.21 -12.16
N GLU A 55 -0.01 -3.17 -11.06
CA GLU A 55 -1.21 -4.00 -10.91
C GLU A 55 -2.27 -3.69 -11.98
N ALA A 56 -2.52 -2.41 -12.28
CA ALA A 56 -3.52 -2.00 -13.27
C ALA A 56 -3.20 -2.44 -14.71
N GLN A 57 -1.93 -2.76 -14.99
CA GLN A 57 -1.48 -3.29 -16.29
C GLN A 57 -1.49 -4.82 -16.33
N ALA A 58 -1.64 -5.49 -15.18
CA ALA A 58 -1.68 -6.94 -15.11
C ALA A 58 -3.09 -7.47 -15.47
N PRO A 59 -3.18 -8.64 -16.11
CA PRO A 59 -4.48 -9.27 -16.39
C PRO A 59 -5.20 -9.73 -15.11
N GLU A 60 -4.45 -9.93 -14.02
CA GLU A 60 -4.95 -10.42 -12.74
C GLU A 60 -4.55 -9.47 -11.61
N THR A 61 -5.42 -9.33 -10.61
CA THR A 61 -5.14 -8.53 -9.41
C THR A 61 -4.07 -9.21 -8.54
N SER A 62 -3.21 -8.42 -7.90
CA SER A 62 -2.18 -8.96 -7.02
C SER A 62 -2.81 -9.67 -5.81
N PRO A 63 -2.19 -10.76 -5.33
CA PRO A 63 -2.69 -11.48 -4.17
C PRO A 63 -2.72 -10.58 -2.93
N ARG A 64 -3.85 -10.63 -2.21
CA ARG A 64 -4.08 -9.86 -0.99
C ARG A 64 -3.93 -10.74 0.24
N ARG A 65 -3.42 -10.18 1.33
CA ARG A 65 -3.38 -10.83 2.65
C ARG A 65 -3.95 -9.91 3.73
N ALA A 66 -4.49 -10.51 4.79
CA ALA A 66 -4.91 -9.75 5.96
C ALA A 66 -3.68 -9.22 6.72
N ALA A 67 -3.66 -7.92 6.96
CA ALA A 67 -2.77 -7.25 7.89
C ALA A 67 -3.49 -7.03 9.22
N GLY A 68 -2.79 -7.30 10.31
CA GLY A 68 -3.30 -7.09 11.67
C GLY A 68 -3.52 -5.61 12.03
N PRO A 69 -3.96 -5.35 13.27
CA PRO A 69 -4.21 -4.01 13.80
C PRO A 69 -3.04 -3.05 13.58
N CYS A 70 -3.33 -1.84 13.11
CA CYS A 70 -2.33 -0.79 12.90
C CYS A 70 -2.74 0.50 13.61
N ALA A 71 -1.85 1.05 14.45
CA ALA A 71 -2.09 2.31 15.17
C ALA A 71 -2.42 3.48 14.22
N LEU A 72 -1.75 3.55 13.06
CA LEU A 72 -2.03 4.56 12.02
C LEU A 72 -3.42 4.43 11.38
N ARG A 73 -4.13 3.32 11.62
CA ARG A 73 -5.50 3.07 11.16
C ARG A 73 -6.50 2.94 12.31
N GLY A 74 -6.16 3.42 13.51
CA GLY A 74 -7.00 3.31 14.70
C GLY A 74 -7.20 1.86 15.13
N MET A 75 -6.12 1.06 15.07
CA MET A 75 -6.10 -0.38 15.41
C MET A 75 -6.99 -1.27 14.54
N ARG A 76 -7.42 -0.78 13.37
CA ARG A 76 -8.15 -1.61 12.38
C ARG A 76 -7.19 -2.39 11.48
N GLY A 77 -7.55 -3.63 11.16
CA GLY A 77 -6.87 -4.47 10.16
C GLY A 77 -7.23 -4.05 8.72
N ALA A 78 -6.44 -4.50 7.74
CA ALA A 78 -6.63 -4.18 6.32
C ALA A 78 -6.31 -5.38 5.44
N GLN A 79 -6.93 -5.48 4.27
CA GLN A 79 -6.39 -6.29 3.18
C GLN A 79 -5.25 -5.51 2.54
N VAL A 80 -4.08 -6.13 2.42
CA VAL A 80 -2.88 -5.51 1.84
C VAL A 80 -2.35 -6.34 0.70
N VAL A 81 -1.78 -5.67 -0.29
CA VAL A 81 -1.10 -6.35 -1.39
C VAL A 81 0.13 -7.07 -0.84
N ARG A 82 0.31 -8.34 -1.25
CA ARG A 82 1.47 -9.14 -0.88
C ARG A 82 2.60 -8.79 -1.84
N ALA A 83 3.64 -8.14 -1.34
CA ALA A 83 4.88 -8.01 -2.09
C ALA A 83 5.48 -9.41 -2.32
N GLN A 84 5.63 -9.81 -3.58
CA GLN A 84 6.50 -10.91 -3.98
C GLN A 84 7.91 -10.34 -4.02
N ALA A 85 8.66 -10.52 -2.94
CA ALA A 85 10.09 -10.25 -2.97
C ALA A 85 10.76 -11.48 -3.58
N GLU A 86 10.89 -11.51 -4.91
CA GLU A 86 11.95 -12.29 -5.56
C GLU A 86 13.13 -11.34 -5.77
N GLY A 87 14.10 -11.44 -4.87
CA GLY A 87 15.33 -10.65 -4.86
C GLY A 87 16.35 -11.31 -3.98
#